data_AF-A0A967P2J3-F1
#
_entry.id   AF-A0A967P2J3-F1
#
_cell.length_a   1.000
_cell.length_b   1.000
_cell.length_c   1.000
_cell.angle_alpha   90.00
_cell.angle_beta   90.00
_cell.angle_gamma   90.00
#
_symmetry.space_group_name_H-M   'P 1'
#
loop_
_entity.id
_entity.type
_entity.pdbx_description
1 polymer ?
#
loop_
_entity_poly.entity_id
_entity_poly.type
_entity_poly.pdbx_seq_one_letter_code
_entity_poly.pdbx_strand_id
1 'polypeptide(L)' 'AVSYKASNGGKTYTFKLRRGVKWHDGKPFTSADVKATFDRLLNPEVKARRCGSLVRPIVDKVTAVDSHTVRFDLK' A
#
# COMPACT_ATOMS: atom_id res chain seq x y z
N ALA A 1 10.19 1.60 0.95
CA ALA A 1 10.00 2.85 0.19
C ALA A 1 11.31 3.65 0.22
N VAL A 2 11.53 4.56 -0.73
CA VAL A 2 12.70 5.47 -0.73
C VAL A 2 12.40 6.81 -0.08
N SER A 3 11.13 7.25 -0.09
CA SER A 3 10.66 8.44 0.62
C SER A 3 9.14 8.40 0.80
N TYR A 4 8.63 9.28 1.67
CA TYR A 4 7.20 9.50 1.83
C TYR A 4 6.88 10.98 2.09
N LYS A 5 5.64 11.38 1.80
CA LYS A 5 5.09 12.70 2.11
C LYS A 5 3.74 12.54 2.80
N ALA A 6 3.57 13.20 3.93
CA ALA A 6 2.27 13.32 4.60
C ALA A 6 1.58 14.63 4.16
N SER A 7 0.26 14.59 4.00
CA SER A 7 -0.60 15.74 3.75
C SER A 7 -1.95 15.56 4.44
N ASN A 8 -2.85 16.53 4.31
CA ASN A 8 -4.20 16.48 4.87
C ASN A 8 -4.19 16.22 6.40
N GLY A 9 -3.38 16.97 7.14
CA GLY A 9 -3.26 16.79 8.60
C GLY A 9 -2.72 15.42 9.04
N GLY A 10 -1.99 14.71 8.15
CA GLY A 10 -1.49 13.36 8.43
C GLY A 10 -2.48 12.25 8.07
N LYS A 11 -3.55 12.55 7.33
CA LYS A 11 -4.50 11.54 6.84
C LYS A 11 -4.18 11.00 5.44
N THR A 12 -3.28 11.64 4.71
CA THR A 12 -2.85 11.15 3.39
C THR A 12 -1.34 10.96 3.38
N TYR A 13 -0.88 9.76 3.05
CA TYR A 13 0.54 9.43 2.91
C TYR A 13 0.84 8.98 1.49
N THR A 14 1.77 9.64 0.83
CA THR A 14 2.26 9.24 -0.50
C THR A 14 3.67 8.71 -0.39
N PHE A 15 3.89 7.45 -0.79
CA PHE A 15 5.19 6.79 -0.75
C PHE A 15 5.76 6.65 -2.16
N LYS A 16 7.07 6.88 -2.28
CA LYS A 16 7.86 6.56 -3.48
C LYS A 16 8.53 5.20 -3.29
N LEU A 17 8.36 4.31 -4.26
CA LEU A 17 8.90 2.96 -4.26
C LEU A 17 10.30 2.93 -4.89
N ARG A 18 11.12 1.97 -4.46
CA ARG A 18 12.46 1.77 -5.03
C ARG A 18 12.29 1.20 -6.44
N ARG A 19 13.03 1.76 -7.41
CA ARG A 19 13.06 1.29 -8.79
C ARG A 19 13.99 0.08 -8.95
N GLY A 20 13.71 -0.76 -9.94
CA GLY A 20 14.55 -1.91 -10.29
C GLY A 20 14.44 -3.10 -9.32
N VAL A 21 13.50 -3.07 -8.37
CA VAL A 21 13.22 -4.20 -7.49
C VAL A 21 12.46 -5.27 -8.27
N LYS A 22 12.84 -6.53 -8.07
CA LYS A 22 12.17 -7.70 -8.65
C LYS A 22 11.76 -8.66 -7.54
N TRP A 23 10.67 -9.36 -7.77
CA TRP A 23 10.27 -10.52 -6.99
C TRP A 23 11.19 -11.71 -7.28
N HIS A 24 11.12 -12.73 -6.44
CA HIS A 24 11.96 -13.94 -6.59
C HIS A 24 11.68 -14.72 -7.88
N ASP A 25 10.50 -14.53 -8.50
CA ASP A 25 10.14 -15.08 -9.80
C ASP A 25 10.61 -14.20 -10.99
N GLY A 26 11.35 -13.13 -10.71
CA GLY A 26 11.90 -12.21 -11.70
C GLY A 26 10.95 -11.09 -12.15
N LYS A 27 9.67 -11.10 -11.73
CA LYS A 27 8.72 -10.03 -12.09
C LYS A 27 9.09 -8.70 -11.44
N PRO A 28 8.89 -7.56 -12.12
CA PRO A 28 9.15 -6.25 -11.52
C PRO A 28 8.19 -5.97 -10.37
N PHE A 29 8.71 -5.43 -9.27
CA PHE A 29 7.89 -4.94 -8.15
C PHE A 29 7.36 -3.54 -8.45
N THR A 30 6.06 -3.35 -8.30
CA THR A 30 5.37 -2.08 -8.59
C THR A 30 4.36 -1.68 -7.53
N SER A 31 3.82 -0.47 -7.64
CA SER A 31 2.74 0.02 -6.78
C SER A 31 1.45 -0.79 -6.89
N ALA A 32 1.25 -1.51 -8.00
CA ALA A 32 0.11 -2.42 -8.15
C ALA A 32 0.18 -3.59 -7.15
N ASP A 33 1.37 -4.12 -6.90
CA ASP A 33 1.58 -5.20 -5.92
C ASP A 33 1.29 -4.73 -4.50
N VAL A 34 1.70 -3.49 -4.18
CA VAL A 34 1.38 -2.86 -2.91
C VAL A 34 -0.12 -2.72 -2.75
N LYS A 35 -0.80 -2.13 -3.75
CA LYS A 35 -2.25 -1.98 -3.73
C LYS A 35 -2.96 -3.32 -3.55
N ALA A 36 -2.59 -4.34 -4.34
CA ALA A 36 -3.19 -5.67 -4.25
C ALA A 36 -3.02 -6.29 -2.85
N THR A 37 -1.86 -6.10 -2.22
CA THR A 37 -1.60 -6.58 -0.85
C THR A 37 -2.53 -5.90 0.16
N PHE A 38 -2.66 -4.58 0.10
CA PHE A 38 -3.52 -3.85 1.03
C PHE A 38 -5.01 -4.04 0.77
N ASP A 39 -5.44 -4.11 -0.49
CA ASP A 39 -6.83 -4.45 -0.84
C ASP A 39 -7.21 -5.83 -0.27
N ARG A 40 -6.29 -6.80 -0.34
CA ARG A 40 -6.46 -8.12 0.28
C ARG A 40 -6.55 -8.05 1.81
N LEU A 41 -5.77 -7.17 2.47
CA LEU A 41 -5.82 -6.97 3.92
C LEU A 41 -7.09 -6.24 4.36
N LEU A 42 -7.61 -5.34 3.52
CA LEU A 42 -8.84 -4.59 3.79
C LEU A 42 -10.11 -5.41 3.55
N ASN A 43 -10.03 -6.45 2.72
CA ASN A 43 -11.13 -7.36 2.45
C ASN A 43 -11.46 -8.23 3.70
N PRO A 44 -12.69 -8.14 4.26
CA PRO A 44 -13.13 -8.97 5.39
C PRO A 44 -13.08 -10.47 5.15
N GLU A 45 -13.34 -10.90 3.92
CA GLU A 45 -13.54 -12.31 3.57
C GLU A 45 -12.23 -13.09 3.61
N VAL A 46 -11.10 -12.41 3.38
CA VAL A 46 -9.76 -13.01 3.37
C VAL A 46 -9.35 -13.49 4.78
N LYS A 47 -10.08 -13.10 5.84
CA LYS A 47 -9.82 -13.48 7.24
C LYS A 47 -8.33 -13.35 7.60
N ALA A 48 -7.67 -12.29 7.15
CA ALA A 48 -6.27 -12.00 7.43
C ALA A 48 -6.07 -11.69 8.93
N ARG A 49 -6.00 -12.75 9.73
CA ARG A 49 -6.26 -12.73 11.19
C ARG A 49 -5.32 -11.83 12.00
N ARG A 50 -4.10 -11.61 11.52
CA ARG A 50 -3.09 -10.77 12.21
C ARG A 50 -2.94 -9.38 11.60
N CYS A 51 -2.73 -9.28 10.28
CA CYS A 51 -2.44 -7.99 9.66
C CYS A 51 -3.70 -7.20 9.30
N GLY A 52 -4.83 -7.87 8.97
CA GLY A 52 -6.07 -7.19 8.62
C GLY A 52 -6.68 -6.42 9.79
N SER A 53 -6.58 -6.95 11.02
CA SER A 53 -7.08 -6.28 12.23
C SER A 53 -6.29 -5.03 12.62
N LEU A 54 -5.00 -4.96 12.27
CA LEU A 54 -4.16 -3.78 12.52
C LEU A 54 -4.33 -2.71 11.44
N VAL A 55 -4.54 -3.12 10.19
CA VAL A 55 -4.57 -2.20 9.05
C VAL A 55 -5.97 -1.64 8.78
N ARG A 56 -7.04 -2.44 8.87
CA ARG A 56 -8.44 -2.02 8.58
C ARG A 56 -8.99 -0.85 9.41
N PRO A 57 -8.66 -0.71 10.71
CA PRO A 57 -9.16 0.44 11.47
C PRO A 57 -8.45 1.75 11.11
N ILE A 58 -7.28 1.69 10.46
CA ILE A 58 -6.44 2.87 10.18
C ILE A 58 -6.54 3.30 8.72
N VAL A 59 -6.42 2.35 7.79
CA VAL A 59 -6.39 2.61 6.35
C VAL A 59 -7.81 2.58 5.79
N ASP A 60 -8.18 3.63 5.07
CA ASP A 60 -9.45 3.72 4.34
C ASP A 60 -9.28 3.22 2.90
N LYS A 61 -8.27 3.73 2.19
CA LYS A 61 -8.06 3.44 0.77
C LYS A 61 -6.59 3.45 0.38
N VAL A 62 -6.23 2.58 -0.56
CA VAL A 62 -4.91 2.56 -1.20
C VAL A 62 -5.05 2.80 -2.72
N THR A 63 -4.26 3.74 -3.23
CA THR A 63 -4.27 4.14 -4.64
C THR A 63 -2.86 4.01 -5.23
N ALA A 64 -2.73 3.22 -6.28
CA ALA A 64 -1.51 3.22 -7.11
C ALA A 64 -1.59 4.42 -8.07
N VAL A 65 -0.78 5.45 -7.80
CA VAL A 65 -0.80 6.71 -8.58
C VAL A 65 0.00 6.54 -9.87
N ASP A 66 1.17 5.92 -9.77
CA ASP A 66 2.02 5.50 -10.89
C ASP A 66 2.77 4.23 -10.47
N SER A 67 3.52 3.59 -11.38
CA SER A 67 4.20 2.30 -11.13
C SER A 67 5.12 2.28 -9.90
N HIS A 68 5.60 3.44 -9.44
CA HIS A 68 6.49 3.57 -8.28
C HIS A 68 5.97 4.57 -7.24
N THR A 69 4.70 4.92 -7.27
CA THR A 69 4.08 5.83 -6.30
C THR A 69 2.76 5.25 -5.82
N VAL A 70 2.63 5.13 -4.50
CA VAL A 70 1.41 4.65 -3.85
C VAL A 70 0.94 5.69 -2.84
N ARG A 71 -0.36 5.94 -2.80
CA ARG A 71 -1.01 6.83 -1.85
C ARG A 71 -1.92 6.02 -0.93
N PHE A 72 -1.80 6.28 0.35
CA PHE A 72 -2.66 5.76 1.41
C PHE A 72 -3.50 6.91 1.94
N ASP A 73 -4.81 6.71 1.96
CA ASP A 73 -5.76 7.59 2.62
C ASP A 73 -6.22 6.87 3.90
N LEU A 74 -6.09 7.55 5.04
CA LEU A 74 -6.39 7.07 6.38
C LEU A 74 -7.72 7.66 6.88
N LYS A 75 -8.33 7.01 7.87
CA LYS A 75 -9.59 7.43 8.49
C LYS A 75 -9.40 8.67 9.39
#